data_AF-A0AAX2CKE6-F1
#
_entry.id   AF-A0AAX2CKE6-F1
#
_cell.length_a   1.000
_cell.length_b   1.000
_cell.length_c   1.000
_cell.angle_alpha   90.00
_cell.angle_beta   90.00
_cell.angle_gamma   90.00
#
_symmetry.space_group_name_H-M   'P 1'
#
loop_
_entity.id
_entity.type
_entity.pdbx_description
1 polymer ?
#
loop_
_entity_poly.entity_id
_entity_poly.type
_entity_poly.pdbx_seq_one_letter_code
_entity_poly.pdbx_strand_id
1 'polypeptide(L)'
;MITNPIAFKKNKLIREIISAQKQSGDLLYHHNNHADIAHLIYAHQGYKQFLLENPSALKIPLEELKEKHEQVFNLLEQAKNL
;
A
#
# COMPACT_ATOMS: atom_id res chain seq x y z
N MET A 1 -0.64 9.99 -26.05
CA MET A 1 0.56 9.14 -26.09
C MET A 1 1.33 9.36 -24.80
N ILE A 2 1.52 8.33 -23.97
CA ILE A 2 2.27 8.51 -22.71
C ILE A 2 3.75 8.53 -23.08
N THR A 3 4.36 9.71 -23.05
CA THR A 3 5.70 9.99 -23.57
C THR A 3 6.84 9.59 -22.63
N ASN A 4 6.55 9.10 -21.42
CA ASN A 4 7.57 8.66 -20.46
C ASN A 4 7.20 7.30 -19.81
N PRO A 5 7.91 6.20 -20.13
CA PRO A 5 7.60 4.87 -19.62
C PRO A 5 7.81 4.74 -18.09
N ILE A 6 8.74 5.51 -17.51
CA ILE A 6 8.98 5.53 -16.06
C ILE A 6 7.80 6.16 -15.34
N ALA A 7 7.31 7.30 -15.85
CA ALA A 7 6.14 7.97 -15.28
C ALA A 7 4.88 7.08 -15.35
N PHE A 8 4.70 6.35 -16.45
CA PHE A 8 3.62 5.36 -16.58
C PHE A 8 3.71 4.27 -15.51
N LYS A 9 4.91 3.68 -15.33
CA LYS A 9 5.13 2.60 -14.35
C LYS A 9 4.90 3.09 -12.92
N LYS A 10 5.41 4.27 -12.56
CA LYS A 10 5.15 4.88 -11.24
C LYS A 10 3.66 5.09 -11.00
N ASN A 11 2.95 5.67 -11.96
CA ASN A 11 1.50 5.89 -11.85
C ASN A 11 0.73 4.58 -11.66
N LYS A 12 1.13 3.51 -12.35
CA LYS A 12 0.54 2.18 -12.18
C LYS A 12 0.76 1.67 -10.75
N LEU A 13 2.01 1.65 -10.27
CA LEU A 13 2.36 1.18 -8.92
C LEU A 13 1.61 1.95 -7.83
N ILE A 14 1.52 3.28 -7.94
CA ILE A 14 0.80 4.11 -6.97
C ILE A 14 -0.68 3.73 -6.91
N ARG A 15 -1.33 3.50 -8.05
CA ARG A 15 -2.75 3.08 -8.10
C ARG A 15 -2.94 1.71 -7.46
N GLU A 16 -2.04 0.78 -7.74
CA GLU A 16 -2.06 -0.58 -7.18
C GLU A 16 -1.87 -0.54 -5.66
N ILE A 17 -0.90 0.23 -5.16
CA ILE A 17 -0.68 0.48 -3.73
C ILE A 17 -1.94 1.04 -3.06
N ILE A 18 -2.53 2.11 -3.62
CA ILE A 18 -3.72 2.74 -3.02
C ILE A 18 -4.90 1.75 -2.96
N SER A 19 -5.08 0.95 -4.02
CA SER A 19 -6.14 -0.05 -4.07
C SER A 19 -5.92 -1.17 -3.03
N ALA A 20 -4.71 -1.72 -2.96
CA ALA A 20 -4.37 -2.77 -2.01
C ALA A 20 -4.44 -2.27 -0.56
N GLN A 21 -3.99 -1.04 -0.31
CA GLN A 21 -4.13 -0.37 0.98
C GLN A 21 -5.59 -0.29 1.40
N LYS A 22 -6.49 0.18 0.53
CA LYS A 22 -7.92 0.26 0.84
C LYS A 22 -8.51 -1.12 1.18
N GLN A 23 -8.23 -2.13 0.36
CA GLN A 23 -8.71 -3.49 0.58
C GLN A 23 -8.19 -4.09 1.89
N SER A 24 -6.91 -3.91 2.21
CA SER A 24 -6.33 -4.40 3.48
C SER A 24 -7.00 -3.73 4.68
N GLY A 25 -7.26 -2.42 4.61
CA GLY A 25 -7.98 -1.71 5.67
C GLY A 25 -9.38 -2.25 5.87
N ASP A 26 -10.14 -2.43 4.79
CA ASP A 26 -11.48 -3.00 4.85
C ASP A 26 -11.47 -4.38 5.52
N LEU A 27 -10.52 -5.27 5.19
CA LEU A 27 -10.41 -6.59 5.84
C LEU A 27 -10.02 -6.49 7.32
N LEU A 28 -8.99 -5.71 7.64
CA LEU A 28 -8.43 -5.63 8.99
C LEU A 28 -9.42 -4.98 9.97
N TYR A 29 -10.08 -3.88 9.60
CA TYR A 29 -10.98 -3.17 10.51
C TYR A 29 -12.31 -3.89 10.74
N HIS A 30 -12.72 -4.78 9.84
CA HIS A 30 -13.92 -5.61 10.01
C HIS A 30 -13.63 -6.97 10.69
N HIS A 31 -12.36 -7.28 11.00
CA HIS A 31 -12.01 -8.52 11.69
C HIS A 31 -12.51 -8.49 13.15
N ASN A 32 -13.02 -9.61 13.66
CA ASN A 32 -13.64 -9.67 14.98
C ASN A 32 -12.63 -9.67 16.15
N ASN A 33 -11.39 -10.08 15.91
CA ASN A 33 -10.35 -10.10 16.93
C ASN A 33 -9.21 -9.16 16.56
N HIS A 34 -9.32 -7.89 16.97
CA HIS A 34 -8.29 -6.87 16.71
C HIS A 34 -7.02 -7.06 17.54
N ALA A 35 -7.07 -7.79 18.65
CA ALA A 35 -5.87 -8.05 19.46
C ALA A 35 -4.89 -8.95 18.69
N ASP A 36 -5.39 -10.03 18.08
CA ASP A 36 -4.55 -10.97 17.32
C ASP A 36 -3.93 -10.33 16.07
N ILE A 37 -4.66 -9.41 15.44
CA ILE A 37 -4.25 -8.76 14.18
C ILE A 37 -3.67 -7.36 14.39
N ALA A 38 -3.41 -6.95 15.63
CA ALA A 38 -2.95 -5.60 15.94
C ALA A 38 -1.68 -5.23 15.16
N HIS A 39 -0.76 -6.18 15.01
CA HIS A 39 0.48 -6.01 14.23
C HIS A 39 0.21 -5.67 12.75
N LEU A 40 -0.81 -6.27 12.13
CA LEU A 40 -1.23 -5.99 10.75
C LEU A 40 -1.91 -4.62 10.64
N ILE A 41 -2.72 -4.25 11.63
CA ILE A 41 -3.33 -2.91 11.70
C ILE A 41 -2.24 -1.84 11.82
N TYR A 42 -1.20 -2.06 12.65
CA TYR A 42 -0.06 -1.16 12.75
C TYR A 42 0.71 -1.05 11.43
N ALA A 43 0.97 -2.16 10.75
CA ALA A 43 1.60 -2.16 9.42
C ALA A 43 0.77 -1.36 8.40
N HIS A 44 -0.55 -1.55 8.40
CA HIS A 44 -1.47 -0.78 7.55
C HIS A 44 -1.36 0.72 7.82
N GLN A 45 -1.36 1.14 9.10
CA GLN A 45 -1.22 2.56 9.47
C GLN A 45 0.10 3.16 8.99
N GLY A 46 1.21 2.41 9.05
CA GLY A 46 2.50 2.83 8.51
C GLY A 46 2.45 3.19 7.02
N TYR A 47 1.71 2.42 6.21
CA TYR A 47 1.54 2.74 4.78
C TYR A 47 0.66 3.97 4.55
N LYS A 48 -0.37 4.18 5.38
CA LYS A 48 -1.17 5.39 5.32
C LYS A 48 -0.31 6.62 5.60
N GLN A 49 0.57 6.53 6.60
CA GLN A 49 1.51 7.60 6.94
C GLN A 49 2.50 7.87 5.80
N PHE A 50 3.06 6.82 5.19
CA PHE A 50 3.95 6.97 4.03
C PHE A 50 3.31 7.78 2.88
N LEU A 51 2.03 7.52 2.56
CA LEU A 51 1.32 8.27 1.52
C LEU A 51 1.08 9.74 1.90
N LEU A 52 0.82 10.02 3.18
CA LEU A 52 0.65 11.39 3.70
C LEU A 52 1.95 12.19 3.66
N GLU A 53 3.07 11.56 3.99
CA GLU A 53 4.41 12.17 3.96
C GLU A 53 4.91 12.41 2.54
N ASN A 54 4.36 11.69 1.56
CA ASN A 54 4.75 11.77 0.16
C ASN A 54 3.59 12.23 -0.74
N PRO A 55 3.05 13.45 -0.55
CA PRO A 55 1.91 13.95 -1.33
C PRO A 55 2.23 14.11 -2.81
N SER A 56 3.52 14.27 -3.15
CA SER A 56 4.02 14.21 -4.53
C SER A 56 4.60 12.82 -4.81
N ALA A 57 3.75 11.80 -4.95
CA ALA A 57 4.19 10.43 -5.20
C ALA A 57 5.06 10.27 -6.47
N LEU A 58 5.03 11.24 -7.40
CA LEU A 58 5.92 11.32 -8.56
C LEU A 58 7.40 11.55 -8.20
N LYS A 59 7.67 12.19 -7.05
CA LYS A 59 9.02 12.44 -6.51
C LYS A 59 9.63 11.20 -5.86
N ILE A 60 8.81 10.22 -5.48
CA ILE A 60 9.30 8.95 -4.92
C ILE A 60 10.11 8.22 -6.01
N PRO A 61 11.35 7.78 -5.72
CA PRO A 61 12.11 6.89 -6.58
C PRO A 61 11.32 5.66 -7.02
N LEU A 62 11.59 5.16 -8.23
CA LEU A 62 10.85 3.99 -8.75
C LEU A 62 11.11 2.73 -7.91
N GLU A 63 12.33 2.52 -7.43
CA GLU A 63 12.66 1.34 -6.62
C GLU A 63 11.95 1.39 -5.25
N GLU A 64 11.93 2.55 -4.59
CA GLU A 64 11.18 2.74 -3.35
C GLU A 64 9.68 2.48 -3.54
N LEU A 65 9.09 2.90 -4.68
CA LEU A 65 7.71 2.55 -5.02
C LEU A 65 7.50 1.04 -5.22
N LYS A 66 8.47 0.29 -5.75
CA LYS A 66 8.35 -1.16 -5.90
C LYS A 66 8.43 -1.86 -4.55
N GLU A 67 9.38 -1.47 -3.70
CA GLU A 67 9.51 -2.03 -2.34
C GLU A 67 8.22 -1.81 -1.55
N LYS A 68 7.67 -0.59 -1.62
CA LYS A 68 6.39 -0.26 -0.98
C LYS A 68 5.22 -1.04 -1.58
N HIS A 69 5.21 -1.24 -2.90
CA HIS A 69 4.21 -2.07 -3.55
C HIS A 69 4.24 -3.51 -3.03
N GLU A 70 5.40 -4.14 -2.94
CA GLU A 70 5.55 -5.49 -2.39
C GLU A 70 5.10 -5.59 -0.92
N GLN A 71 5.53 -4.62 -0.10
CA GLN A 71 5.14 -4.51 1.31
C GLN A 71 3.62 -4.43 1.51
N VAL A 72 2.93 -3.58 0.74
CA VAL A 72 1.46 -3.40 0.82
C VAL A 72 0.73 -4.63 0.29
N PHE A 73 1.21 -5.27 -0.77
CA PHE A 73 0.60 -6.49 -1.29
C PHE A 73 0.75 -7.68 -0.34
N ASN A 74 1.92 -7.85 0.27
CA ASN A 74 2.13 -8.88 1.29
C ASN A 74 1.18 -8.67 2.49
N LEU A 75 0.99 -7.42 2.93
CA LEU A 75 -0.02 -7.11 3.96
C LEU A 75 -1.43 -7.49 3.52
N LEU A 76 -1.81 -7.17 2.27
CA LEU A 76 -3.11 -7.54 1.73
C LEU A 76 -3.30 -9.07 1.68
N GLU A 77 -2.27 -9.82 1.29
CA GLU A 77 -2.33 -11.29 1.30
C GLU A 77 -2.48 -11.83 2.71
N GLN A 78 -1.73 -11.32 3.68
CA GLN A 78 -1.89 -11.69 5.09
C GLN A 78 -3.31 -11.37 5.58
N ALA A 79 -3.83 -10.17 5.27
CA ALA A 79 -5.17 -9.76 5.67
C ALA A 79 -6.30 -10.62 5.04
N LYS A 80 -6.07 -11.19 3.85
CA LYS A 80 -7.01 -12.13 3.19
C LYS A 80 -7.00 -13.53 3.81
N ASN A 81 -5.93 -13.88 4.52
CA ASN A 81 -5.73 -15.19 5.15
C ASN A 81 -6.02 -15.18 6.66
N LEU A 82 -6.60 -14.08 7.16
CA LEU A 82 -7.18 -13.97 8.51
C LEU A 82 -8.58 -14.58 8.54
#